data_AF-A0A9P3ZDV1-F1
#
_entry.id   AF-A0A9P3ZDV1-F1
#
_cell.length_a   1.000
_cell.length_b   1.000
_cell.length_c   1.000
_cell.angle_alpha   90.00
_cell.angle_beta   90.00
_cell.angle_gamma   90.00
#
_symmetry.space_group_name_H-M   'P 1'
#
loop_
_entity.id
_entity.type
_entity.pdbx_description
1 polymer ?
#
loop_
_entity_poly.entity_id
_entity_poly.type
_entity_poly.pdbx_seq_one_letter_code
_entity_poly.pdbx_strand_id
1 'polypeptide(L)'
;MYNIIVYIACMINFGLIIVPLLTTNDADFVWTSSSLIYMILLTSIILIVYIKTKDSLQLTIFILNIALIILYCAPLLFIYVF
;
A
#
# COMPACT_ATOMS: atom_id res chain seq x y z
N MET A 1 -19.79 0.94 -8.58
CA MET A 1 -18.61 0.35 -9.26
C MET A 1 -17.28 0.92 -8.74
N TYR A 2 -17.08 2.24 -8.70
CA TYR A 2 -15.83 2.85 -8.23
C TYR A 2 -15.40 2.43 -6.82
N ASN A 3 -16.34 2.33 -5.88
CA ASN A 3 -16.01 1.86 -4.52
C ASN A 3 -15.50 0.41 -4.51
N ILE A 4 -16.01 -0.47 -5.36
CA ILE A 4 -15.53 -1.86 -5.49
C ILE A 4 -14.07 -1.88 -5.97
N ILE A 5 -13.73 -1.03 -6.95
CA ILE A 5 -12.36 -0.92 -7.46
C ILE A 5 -11.41 -0.47 -6.33
N VAL A 6 -11.81 0.54 -5.55
CA VAL A 6 -11.02 1.04 -4.42
C VAL A 6 -10.85 -0.03 -3.33
N TYR A 7 -11.90 -0.77 -2.99
CA TYR A 7 -11.83 -1.84 -2.01
C TYR A 7 -10.92 -2.98 -2.45
N ILE A 8 -11.04 -3.44 -3.71
CA ILE A 8 -10.17 -4.48 -4.26
C ILE A 8 -8.72 -4.02 -4.25
N ALA A 9 -8.45 -2.79 -4.70
CA ALA A 9 -7.09 -2.24 -4.69
C ALA A 9 -6.51 -2.18 -3.27
N CYS A 10 -7.32 -1.76 -2.30
CA CYS A 10 -6.93 -1.73 -0.89
C CYS A 10 -6.67 -3.14 -0.32
N MET A 11 -7.50 -4.14 -0.66
CA MET A 11 -7.28 -5.52 -0.20
C MET A 11 -6.01 -6.13 -0.77
N ILE A 12 -5.70 -5.85 -2.05
CA ILE A 12 -4.44 -6.32 -2.66
C ILE A 12 -3.24 -5.67 -1.98
N ASN A 13 -3.28 -4.35 -1.73
CA ASN A 13 -2.24 -3.66 -0.97
C ASN A 13 -2.01 -4.26 0.42
N PHE A 14 -3.10 -4.58 1.13
CA PHE A 14 -3.01 -5.22 2.43
C PHE A 14 -2.38 -6.62 2.35
N GLY A 15 -2.75 -7.41 1.34
CA GLY A 15 -2.15 -8.71 1.06
C GLY A 15 -0.64 -8.61 0.81
N LEU A 16 -0.22 -7.63 0.00
CA LEU A 16 1.20 -7.38 -0.29
C LEU A 16 2.01 -7.01 0.96
N ILE A 17 1.41 -6.34 1.94
CA ILE A 17 2.04 -6.01 3.22
C ILE A 17 2.14 -7.23 4.14
N ILE A 18 1.04 -7.96 4.28
CA ILE A 18 0.91 -8.98 5.33
C ILE A 18 1.59 -10.30 4.96
N VAL A 19 1.61 -10.65 3.67
CA VAL A 19 2.21 -11.91 3.22
C VAL A 19 3.68 -11.99 3.61
N PRO A 20 4.55 -11.01 3.28
CA PRO A 20 5.94 -11.02 3.75
C PRO A 20 6.08 -11.02 5.27
N LEU A 21 5.20 -10.30 5.99
CA LEU A 21 5.21 -10.27 7.45
C LEU A 21 4.92 -11.66 8.08
N LEU A 22 4.12 -12.48 7.40
CA LEU A 22 3.70 -13.80 7.89
C LEU A 22 4.59 -14.95 7.39
N THR A 23 5.16 -14.83 6.19
CA THR A 23 5.87 -15.94 5.54
C THR A 23 7.39 -15.88 5.69
N THR A 24 7.96 -14.70 5.97
CA THR A 24 9.41 -14.53 5.99
C THR A 24 9.86 -13.91 7.31
N ASN A 25 10.68 -14.67 8.06
CA ASN A 25 11.47 -14.14 9.17
C ASN A 25 12.60 -13.21 8.69
N ASP A 26 12.90 -13.22 7.39
CA ASP A 26 13.90 -12.37 6.77
C ASP A 26 13.27 -11.07 6.27
N ALA A 27 13.66 -9.96 6.91
CA ALA A 27 13.26 -8.60 6.55
C ALA A 27 13.59 -8.24 5.09
N ASP A 28 14.52 -8.95 4.45
CA ASP A 28 14.97 -8.71 3.08
C ASP A 28 13.91 -9.09 2.02
N PHE A 29 13.04 -10.07 2.30
CA PHE A 29 12.00 -10.48 1.33
C PHE A 29 10.86 -9.45 1.27
N VAL A 30 10.57 -8.81 2.41
CA VAL A 30 9.62 -7.71 2.55
C VAL A 30 9.97 -6.58 1.58
N TRP A 31 11.24 -6.37 1.26
CA TRP A 31 11.66 -5.20 0.47
C TRP A 31 12.15 -5.55 -0.92
N THR A 32 11.67 -6.65 -1.48
CA THR A 32 11.82 -6.88 -2.91
C THR A 32 11.17 -5.71 -3.67
N SER A 33 11.98 -5.00 -4.45
CA SER A 33 11.66 -3.74 -5.13
C SER A 33 10.36 -3.78 -5.95
N SER A 34 9.95 -4.96 -6.41
CA SER A 34 8.71 -5.17 -7.15
C SER A 34 7.44 -4.94 -6.32
N SER A 35 7.39 -5.37 -5.06
CA SER A 35 6.20 -5.27 -4.21
C SER A 35 5.80 -3.81 -3.94
N LEU A 36 6.78 -2.97 -3.61
CA LEU A 36 6.59 -1.53 -3.41
C LEU A 36 6.06 -0.81 -4.65
N ILE A 37 6.55 -1.18 -5.84
CA ILE A 37 6.07 -0.60 -7.10
C ILE A 37 4.58 -0.91 -7.30
N TYR A 38 4.15 -2.15 -7.05
CA TYR A 38 2.74 -2.52 -7.15
C TYR A 38 1.88 -1.75 -6.14
N MET A 39 2.37 -1.56 -4.92
CA MET A 39 1.64 -0.81 -3.90
C MET A 39 1.44 0.66 -4.27
N ILE A 40 2.46 1.30 -4.85
CA ILE A 40 2.38 2.68 -5.33
C ILE A 40 1.38 2.79 -6.50
N LEU A 41 1.42 1.85 -7.44
CA LEU A 41 0.47 1.82 -8.57
C LEU A 41 -0.98 1.64 -8.10
N LEU A 42 -1.22 0.70 -7.19
CA LEU A 42 -2.56 0.47 -6.61
C LEU A 42 -3.07 1.70 -5.85
N THR A 43 -2.20 2.35 -5.08
CA THR A 43 -2.55 3.59 -4.35
C THR A 43 -2.83 4.75 -5.31
N SER A 44 -2.12 4.82 -6.44
CA SER A 44 -2.37 5.80 -7.50
C SER A 44 -3.73 5.58 -8.18
N ILE A 45 -4.16 4.32 -8.35
CA ILE A 45 -5.51 4.01 -8.87
C ILE A 45 -6.58 4.56 -7.90
N ILE A 46 -6.41 4.37 -6.59
CA ILE A 46 -7.34 4.89 -5.59
C ILE A 46 -7.42 6.42 -5.66
N LEU A 47 -6.28 7.10 -5.83
CA LEU A 47 -6.23 8.56 -6.02
C LEU A 47 -6.99 9.02 -7.27
N ILE A 48 -6.80 8.34 -8.40
CA ILE A 48 -7.50 8.68 -9.66
C ILE A 48 -9.02 8.54 -9.48
N VAL A 49 -9.45 7.47 -8.81
CA VAL A 49 -10.88 7.24 -8.54
C VAL A 49 -11.44 8.29 -7.59
N TYR A 50 -10.68 8.70 -6.56
CA TYR A 50 -11.05 9.82 -5.69
C TYR A 50 -11.20 11.13 -6.47
N ILE A 51 -10.22 11.51 -7.30
CA ILE A 51 -10.28 12.76 -8.08
C ILE A 51 -11.54 12.77 -8.96
N LYS A 52 -11.91 11.63 -9.53
CA LYS A 52 -13.07 11.49 -10.40
C LYS A 52 -14.41 11.57 -9.65
N THR A 53 -14.52 10.94 -8.49
CA THR A 53 -15.80 10.81 -7.78
C THR A 53 -16.00 11.85 -6.67
N LYS A 54 -14.90 12.45 -6.17
CA LYS A 54 -14.84 13.32 -5.00
C LYS A 54 -15.48 12.72 -3.74
N ASP A 55 -15.47 11.39 -3.63
CA ASP A 55 -16.02 10.66 -2.50
C ASP A 55 -15.05 10.69 -1.30
N SER A 56 -15.53 11.13 -0.15
CA SER A 56 -14.73 11.21 1.08
C SER A 56 -14.26 9.83 1.56
N LEU A 57 -15.03 8.76 1.31
CA LEU A 57 -14.64 7.41 1.68
C LEU A 57 -13.38 6.96 0.94
N GLN A 58 -13.27 7.32 -0.35
CA GLN A 58 -12.11 6.98 -1.16
C GLN A 58 -10.88 7.77 -0.74
N LEU A 59 -11.07 9.03 -0.30
CA LEU A 59 -10.01 9.83 0.30
C LEU A 59 -9.50 9.20 1.60
N THR A 60 -10.41 8.73 2.46
CA THR A 60 -10.03 8.03 3.70
C THR A 60 -9.22 6.77 3.41
N ILE A 61 -9.65 5.97 2.43
CA ILE A 61 -8.93 4.75 2.02
C ILE A 61 -7.57 5.08 1.40
N PHE A 62 -7.47 6.16 0.63
CA PHE A 62 -6.21 6.63 0.07
C PHE A 62 -5.21 7.01 1.17
N ILE A 63 -5.63 7.83 2.14
CA ILE A 63 -4.78 8.26 3.26
C ILE A 63 -4.32 7.04 4.08
N LEU A 64 -5.23 6.09 4.33
CA LEU A 64 -4.91 4.84 5.03
C LEU A 64 -3.85 4.02 4.28
N ASN A 65 -3.97 3.87 2.95
CA ASN A 65 -2.98 3.16 2.15
C ASN A 65 -1.60 3.82 2.20
N ILE A 66 -1.54 5.15 2.17
CA ILE A 66 -0.27 5.88 2.32
C ILE A 66 0.35 5.60 3.69
N ALA A 67 -0.44 5.69 4.76
CA ALA A 67 0.06 5.44 6.11
C ALA A 67 0.61 4.01 6.26
N LEU A 68 -0.06 3.02 5.65
CA LEU A 68 0.38 1.63 5.64
C LEU A 68 1.67 1.43 4.83
N ILE A 69 1.81 2.07 3.67
CA ILE A 69 3.05 2.04 2.88
C ILE A 69 4.22 2.66 3.65
N ILE A 70 4.00 3.79 4.32
CA ILE A 70 5.03 4.42 5.14
C ILE A 70 5.45 3.49 6.28
N LEU A 71 4.49 2.87 6.96
CA LEU A 71 4.77 1.90 8.02
C LEU A 71 5.56 0.69 7.50
N TYR A 72 5.19 0.19 6.31
CA TYR A 72 5.90 -0.90 5.64
C TYR A 72 7.35 -0.54 5.28
N CYS A 73 7.58 0.69 4.83
CA CYS A 73 8.91 1.22 4.54
C CYS A 73 9.68 1.68 5.79
N ALA A 74 9.05 1.78 6.96
CA ALA A 74 9.69 2.33 8.15
C ALA A 74 11.02 1.65 8.51
N PRO A 75 11.18 0.31 8.41
CA PRO A 75 12.44 -0.31 8.79
C PRO A 75 13.54 -0.10 7.72
N LEU A 76 13.23 0.24 6.45
CA LEU A 76 14.23 0.68 5.47
C LEU A 76 14.94 1.96 5.92
N LEU A 77 14.21 2.88 6.55
CA LEU A 77 14.79 4.10 7.10
C LEU A 77 15.78 3.81 8.24
N PHE A 78 15.59 2.71 8.98
CA PHE A 78 16.53 2.33 10.04
C PHE A 78 17.76 1.58 9.51
N ILE A 79 17.62 0.77 8.45
CA ILE A 79 18.74 0.02 7.86
C ILE A 79 19.72 0.91 7.09
N TYR A 80 19.27 2.02 6.49
CA TYR A 80 20.15 2.94 5.74
C TYR A 80 20.72 4.11 6.56
N VAL A 81 20.29 4.30 7.81
CA VAL A 81 20.71 5.43 8.68
C VAL A 81 21.77 5.01 9.71
N PHE A 82 22.03 3.71 9.86
CA PHE A 82 23.08 3.13 10.73
C PHE A 82 24.06 2.30 9.90
#